data_AF-A0A520GIN9-F1
#
_entry.id   AF-A0A520GIN9-F1
#
_cell.length_a   1.000
_cell.length_b   1.000
_cell.length_c   1.000
_cell.angle_alpha   90.00
_cell.angle_beta   90.00
_cell.angle_gamma   90.00
#
_symmetry.space_group_name_H-M   'P 1'
#
loop_
_entity.id
_entity.type
_entity.pdbx_description
1 polymer ?
#
loop_
_entity_poly.entity_id
_entity_poly.type
_entity_poly.pdbx_seq_one_letter_code
_entity_poly.pdbx_strand_id
1 'polypeptide(L)'
;MLRVAPFITPAWMPAFLFASALALQGCSLLPTRDEAPTSVASPVGETRGDETADGKAEGRKRDAFSVEVEAPDAVRSYLIRNLELQRYRQIDDLGAAELSRLMVAAEANARELLGTLGYFAPTLTLELRETPDGAAPREVRVTVEPGEITRVKQVEIAFNGPIATDAAAESQRTAVRSNWTLRPGQPFSQQAWDNAKSGGLRGLTAKRFPTASVRESRADIDADSASARLQIGYDSGPA
;
A
#
# COMPACT_ATOMS: atom_id res chain seq x y z
N MET A 1 22.19 33.62 -38.68
CA MET A 1 23.44 34.08 -38.04
C MET A 1 23.04 34.58 -36.66
N LEU A 2 23.38 34.03 -35.49
CA LEU A 2 24.32 33.02 -35.01
C LEU A 2 23.61 32.18 -33.93
N ARG A 3 23.92 30.88 -33.86
CA ARG A 3 23.66 29.98 -32.73
C ARG A 3 24.71 30.22 -31.64
N VAL A 4 24.34 30.13 -30.36
CA VAL A 4 25.27 29.76 -29.29
C VAL A 4 24.57 28.82 -28.31
N ALA A 5 25.07 27.60 -28.23
CA ALA A 5 24.83 26.63 -27.16
C ALA A 5 26.04 26.64 -26.22
N PRO A 6 25.88 26.25 -24.94
CA PRO A 6 26.97 25.63 -24.22
C PRO A 6 26.64 24.17 -23.86
N PHE A 7 27.59 23.33 -24.24
CA PHE A 7 27.77 21.93 -23.86
C PHE A 7 28.21 21.84 -22.39
N ILE A 8 27.62 20.91 -21.62
CA ILE A 8 28.28 20.34 -20.43
C ILE A 8 27.97 18.83 -20.42
N THR A 9 29.02 18.02 -20.51
CA THR A 9 29.06 16.55 -20.29
C THR A 9 30.16 16.27 -19.24
N PRO A 10 30.37 15.03 -18.74
CA PRO A 10 29.99 14.64 -17.38
C PRO A 10 31.21 14.29 -16.50
N ALA A 11 31.08 14.39 -15.18
CA ALA A 11 32.12 13.98 -14.23
C ALA A 11 31.83 12.60 -13.62
N TRP A 12 32.57 11.63 -14.14
CA TRP A 12 33.20 10.45 -13.53
C TRP A 12 32.89 10.11 -12.04
N MET A 13 32.27 8.94 -11.81
CA MET A 13 32.36 8.21 -10.53
C MET A 13 33.70 7.44 -10.43
N PRO A 14 34.32 7.39 -9.24
CA PRO A 14 35.19 6.29 -8.88
C PRO A 14 34.46 5.24 -8.02
N ALA A 15 34.78 3.99 -8.33
CA ALA A 15 34.33 2.78 -7.68
C ALA A 15 34.73 2.72 -6.19
N PHE A 16 33.81 2.28 -5.34
CA PHE A 16 34.12 1.67 -4.06
C PHE A 16 33.46 0.30 -3.96
N LEU A 17 34.28 -0.73 -4.20
CA LEU A 17 34.05 -2.11 -3.82
C LEU A 17 34.20 -2.22 -2.30
N PHE A 18 33.11 -2.54 -1.59
CA PHE A 18 33.20 -3.07 -0.23
C PHE A 18 32.57 -4.46 -0.20
N ALA A 19 33.45 -5.46 -0.10
CA ALA A 19 33.12 -6.84 0.17
C ALA A 19 32.73 -6.98 1.65
N SER A 20 31.58 -7.59 1.93
CA SER A 20 31.21 -8.07 3.27
C SER A 20 30.06 -9.07 3.16
N ALA A 21 30.30 -10.29 3.62
CA ALA A 21 29.44 -11.06 4.54
C ALA A 21 29.78 -12.55 4.44
N LEU A 22 30.64 -13.03 5.35
CA LEU A 22 30.74 -14.44 5.68
C LEU A 22 29.47 -14.88 6.44
N ALA A 23 29.02 -16.08 6.10
CA ALA A 23 27.83 -16.73 6.59
C ALA A 23 27.86 -17.03 8.10
N LEU A 24 26.81 -16.61 8.82
CA LEU A 24 26.44 -17.15 10.12
C LEU A 24 25.17 -18.00 10.01
N GLN A 25 25.37 -19.30 10.25
CA GLN A 25 24.63 -20.20 11.14
C GLN A 25 23.10 -20.01 11.28
N GLY A 26 22.36 -21.02 10.79
CA GLY A 26 20.99 -21.31 11.20
C GLY A 26 20.84 -22.79 11.51
N CYS A 27 20.88 -23.14 12.80
CA CYS A 27 20.52 -24.47 13.31
C CYS A 27 18.98 -24.62 13.31
N SER A 28 18.49 -25.64 12.62
CA SER A 28 17.11 -26.11 12.63
C SER A 28 16.87 -26.95 13.89
N LEU A 29 15.85 -26.60 14.67
CA LEU A 29 15.34 -27.43 15.78
C LEU A 29 13.82 -27.31 15.82
N LEU A 30 13.17 -28.18 15.04
CA LEU A 30 11.74 -28.48 15.09
C LEU A 30 11.49 -29.57 16.14
N PRO A 31 10.55 -29.38 17.08
CA PRO A 31 9.99 -30.49 17.84
C PRO A 31 8.84 -31.13 17.06
N THR A 32 9.01 -32.39 16.69
CA THR A 32 7.93 -33.31 16.29
C THR A 32 7.00 -33.54 17.47
N ARG A 33 5.69 -33.44 17.24
CA ARG A 33 4.67 -33.96 18.16
C ARG A 33 3.76 -34.86 17.33
N ASP A 34 3.88 -36.16 17.57
CA ASP A 34 3.09 -37.23 16.97
C ASP A 34 1.68 -37.32 17.59
N GLU A 35 0.74 -37.68 16.71
CA GLU A 35 -0.49 -38.49 16.92
C GLU A 35 -1.56 -38.00 17.93
N ALA A 36 -2.88 -38.24 17.80
CA ALA A 36 -3.86 -38.61 16.77
C ALA A 36 -5.23 -38.54 17.51
N PRO A 37 -6.40 -38.52 16.82
CA PRO A 37 -7.68 -38.10 17.39
C PRO A 37 -8.47 -39.26 18.00
N THR A 38 -9.29 -39.01 19.03
CA THR A 38 -10.45 -39.86 19.34
C THR A 38 -11.58 -39.05 19.93
N SER A 39 -12.66 -38.98 19.13
CA SER A 39 -14.03 -38.63 19.52
C SER A 39 -14.62 -39.76 20.37
N VAL A 40 -15.28 -39.45 21.50
CA VAL A 40 -16.72 -39.75 21.73
C VAL A 40 -17.22 -39.26 23.10
N ALA A 41 -18.45 -38.73 23.05
CA ALA A 41 -19.55 -38.82 24.02
C ALA A 41 -19.54 -38.02 25.34
N SER A 42 -20.54 -37.13 25.43
CA SER A 42 -21.19 -36.69 26.68
C SER A 42 -21.98 -37.83 27.34
N PRO A 43 -22.25 -37.73 28.66
CA PRO A 43 -23.62 -37.44 29.09
C PRO A 43 -23.73 -36.46 30.28
N VAL A 44 -24.99 -36.21 30.64
CA VAL A 44 -25.59 -35.12 31.42
C VAL A 44 -25.51 -35.31 32.95
N GLY A 45 -25.34 -34.20 33.68
CA GLY A 45 -26.07 -33.85 34.92
C GLY A 45 -25.50 -34.28 36.28
N GLU A 46 -25.05 -33.32 37.10
CA GLU A 46 -25.78 -32.83 38.30
C GLU A 46 -24.97 -31.74 39.04
N THR A 47 -25.70 -30.97 39.83
CA THR A 47 -25.40 -29.67 40.44
C THR A 47 -24.55 -29.73 41.71
N ARG A 48 -23.78 -28.63 41.94
CA ARG A 48 -23.59 -27.87 43.19
C ARG A 48 -22.16 -27.81 43.76
N GLY A 49 -21.71 -26.57 43.92
CA GLY A 49 -20.48 -26.09 44.54
C GLY A 49 -20.19 -24.74 43.88
N ASP A 50 -20.92 -23.68 44.22
CA ASP A 50 -20.52 -22.71 45.25
C ASP A 50 -19.02 -22.68 45.52
N GLU A 51 -18.29 -22.11 44.56
CA GLU A 51 -17.02 -21.45 44.83
C GLU A 51 -17.12 -20.05 44.25
N THR A 52 -17.08 -19.08 45.15
CA THR A 52 -16.70 -17.69 44.96
C THR A 52 -15.43 -17.61 44.10
N ALA A 53 -15.60 -17.63 42.79
CA ALA A 53 -14.62 -17.07 41.87
C ALA A 53 -14.84 -15.57 41.87
N ASP A 54 -14.05 -14.91 42.73
CA ASP A 54 -13.75 -13.50 42.68
C ASP A 54 -13.34 -13.17 41.24
N GLY A 55 -14.35 -12.82 40.44
CA GLY A 55 -14.19 -12.35 39.09
C GLY A 55 -13.54 -10.99 39.19
N LYS A 56 -12.21 -10.98 39.36
CA LYS A 56 -11.40 -9.99 38.68
C LYS A 56 -11.85 -10.04 37.23
N ALA A 57 -12.79 -9.17 36.90
CA ALA A 57 -12.92 -8.67 35.55
C ALA A 57 -11.51 -8.22 35.22
N GLU A 58 -10.76 -9.06 34.51
CA GLU A 58 -9.57 -8.62 33.81
C GLU A 58 -10.05 -7.41 33.02
N GLY A 59 -9.71 -6.23 33.55
CA GLY A 59 -10.26 -4.98 33.08
C GLY A 59 -9.92 -4.93 31.62
N ARG A 60 -10.93 -5.13 30.77
CA ARG A 60 -10.74 -5.15 29.33
C ARG A 60 -10.05 -3.84 29.01
N LYS A 61 -8.77 -3.91 28.64
CA LYS A 61 -7.91 -2.75 28.45
C LYS A 61 -8.64 -1.81 27.49
N ARG A 62 -9.14 -0.69 28.02
CA ARG A 62 -9.91 0.25 27.22
C ARG A 62 -8.93 0.95 26.28
N ASP A 63 -9.34 1.12 25.03
CA ASP A 63 -8.54 1.91 24.09
C ASP A 63 -8.34 3.32 24.65
N ALA A 64 -7.16 3.89 24.45
CA ALA A 64 -6.81 5.26 24.83
C ALA A 64 -7.64 6.29 24.06
N PHE A 65 -8.09 5.94 22.84
CA PHE A 65 -9.00 6.75 22.03
C PHE A 65 -9.74 5.88 21.00
N SER A 66 -10.92 6.32 20.57
CA SER A 66 -11.65 5.77 19.42
C SER A 66 -11.32 6.57 18.15
N VAL A 67 -11.55 5.96 16.98
CA VAL A 67 -11.41 6.63 15.68
C VAL A 67 -12.73 6.52 14.95
N GLU A 68 -13.32 7.66 14.60
CA GLU A 68 -14.53 7.77 13.80
C GLU A 68 -14.19 8.43 12.47
N VAL A 69 -14.73 7.91 11.36
CA VAL A 69 -14.45 8.43 10.02
C VAL A 69 -15.76 8.81 9.31
N GLU A 70 -15.88 10.08 8.97
CA GLU A 70 -16.99 10.63 8.20
C GLU A 70 -16.56 10.85 6.76
N ALA A 71 -17.03 10.00 5.84
CA ALA A 71 -16.69 10.02 4.43
C ALA A 71 -17.70 9.18 3.62
N PRO A 72 -17.71 9.26 2.27
CA PRO A 72 -18.41 8.30 1.43
C PRO A 72 -18.02 6.86 1.76
N ASP A 73 -18.98 5.93 1.68
CA ASP A 73 -18.87 4.57 2.25
C ASP A 73 -17.59 3.81 1.86
N ALA A 74 -17.19 3.88 0.58
CA ALA A 74 -15.99 3.22 0.08
C ALA A 74 -14.71 3.79 0.71
N VAL A 75 -14.63 5.12 0.82
CA VAL A 75 -13.49 5.83 1.42
C VAL A 75 -13.45 5.61 2.93
N ARG A 76 -14.58 5.76 3.61
CA ARG A 76 -14.72 5.50 5.05
C ARG A 76 -14.21 4.11 5.40
N SER A 77 -14.73 3.10 4.71
CA SER A 77 -14.36 1.71 4.92
C SER A 77 -12.87 1.46 4.66
N TYR A 78 -12.29 2.11 3.66
CA TYR A 78 -10.86 1.99 3.35
C TYR A 78 -9.99 2.64 4.43
N LEU A 79 -10.30 3.86 4.87
CA LEU A 79 -9.54 4.56 5.89
C LEU A 79 -9.62 3.88 7.25
N ILE A 80 -10.80 3.41 7.68
CA ILE A 80 -10.94 2.68 8.95
C ILE A 80 -9.99 1.48 9.02
N ARG A 81 -9.79 0.78 7.90
CA ARG A 81 -8.93 -0.42 7.84
C ARG A 81 -7.44 -0.11 7.76
N ASN A 82 -7.06 1.03 7.20
CA ASN A 82 -5.67 1.28 6.79
C ASN A 82 -5.02 2.48 7.50
N LEU A 83 -5.78 3.29 8.26
CA LEU A 83 -5.20 4.38 9.04
C LEU A 83 -4.21 3.83 10.07
N GLU A 84 -2.95 4.27 9.99
CA GLU A 84 -1.90 3.86 10.94
C GLU A 84 -2.25 4.23 12.38
N LEU A 85 -3.04 5.29 12.56
CA LEU A 85 -3.56 5.73 13.86
C LEU A 85 -4.25 4.60 14.64
N GLN A 86 -4.88 3.65 13.94
CA GLN A 86 -5.55 2.50 14.57
C GLN A 86 -4.62 1.66 15.44
N ARG A 87 -3.32 1.62 15.13
CA ARG A 87 -2.29 0.84 15.83
C ARG A 87 -1.94 1.43 17.20
N TYR A 88 -2.19 2.72 17.41
CA TYR A 88 -1.83 3.44 18.62
C TYR A 88 -2.95 3.47 19.65
N ARG A 89 -4.14 2.94 19.32
CA ARG A 89 -5.33 2.95 20.21
C ARG A 89 -5.11 2.25 21.54
N GLN A 90 -4.20 1.29 21.63
CA GLN A 90 -3.98 0.47 22.84
C GLN A 90 -2.73 0.84 23.62
N ILE A 91 -2.11 1.98 23.30
CA ILE A 91 -0.96 2.51 24.05
C ILE A 91 -1.45 3.10 25.36
N ASP A 92 -0.92 2.58 26.46
CA ASP A 92 -1.19 3.09 27.81
C ASP A 92 -0.59 4.48 27.98
N ASP A 93 -1.21 5.28 28.85
CA ASP A 93 -0.73 6.61 29.24
C ASP A 93 -0.46 7.56 28.06
N LEU A 94 -1.19 7.39 26.96
CA LEU A 94 -1.11 8.28 25.81
C LEU A 94 -1.65 9.68 26.18
N GLY A 95 -0.72 10.60 26.45
CA GLY A 95 -1.04 11.98 26.77
C GLY A 95 -1.57 12.76 25.57
N ALA A 96 -2.32 13.83 25.84
CA ALA A 96 -2.92 14.68 24.80
C ALA A 96 -1.90 15.24 23.80
N ALA A 97 -0.70 15.66 24.27
CA ALA A 97 0.35 16.18 23.40
C ALA A 97 0.88 15.12 22.40
N GLU A 98 0.97 13.86 22.83
CA GLU A 98 1.41 12.78 21.96
C GLU A 98 0.32 12.39 20.97
N LEU A 99 -0.94 12.34 21.43
CA LEU A 99 -2.08 12.13 20.54
C LEU A 99 -2.19 13.22 19.47
N SER A 100 -1.95 14.49 19.80
CA SER A 100 -1.92 15.58 18.81
C SER A 100 -0.83 15.38 17.75
N ARG A 101 0.35 14.85 18.12
CA ARG A 101 1.40 14.52 17.14
C ARG A 101 0.99 13.36 16.24
N LEU A 102 0.36 12.34 16.82
CA LEU A 102 -0.18 11.21 16.07
C LEU A 102 -1.27 11.66 15.08
N MET A 103 -2.09 12.64 15.45
CA MET A 103 -3.11 13.20 14.54
C MET A 103 -2.48 13.91 13.34
N VAL A 104 -1.40 14.68 13.52
CA VAL A 104 -0.67 15.30 12.39
C VAL A 104 -0.13 14.23 11.45
N ALA A 105 0.46 13.16 11.99
CA ALA A 105 0.92 12.03 11.18
C ALA A 105 -0.25 11.29 10.51
N ALA A 106 -1.40 11.18 11.18
CA ALA A 106 -2.59 10.53 10.66
C ALA A 106 -3.22 11.31 9.49
N GLU A 107 -3.17 12.65 9.52
CA GLU A 107 -3.63 13.46 8.37
C GLU A 107 -2.78 13.17 7.13
N ALA A 108 -1.45 13.17 7.27
CA ALA A 108 -0.54 12.84 6.16
C ALA A 108 -0.79 11.41 5.63
N ASN A 109 -0.93 10.43 6.53
CA ASN A 109 -1.25 9.05 6.16
C ASN A 109 -2.61 8.94 5.45
N ALA A 110 -3.63 9.68 5.91
CA ALA A 110 -4.94 9.72 5.25
C ALA A 110 -4.82 10.26 3.80
N ARG A 111 -4.03 11.31 3.56
CA ARG A 111 -3.79 11.84 2.20
C ARG A 111 -3.11 10.82 1.31
N GLU A 112 -2.10 10.10 1.83
CA GLU A 112 -1.42 9.04 1.08
C GLU A 112 -2.39 7.91 0.70
N LEU A 113 -3.19 7.44 1.67
CA LEU A 113 -4.20 6.41 1.47
C LEU A 113 -5.23 6.82 0.41
N LEU A 114 -5.72 8.07 0.47
CA LEU A 114 -6.64 8.64 -0.52
C LEU A 114 -6.00 8.71 -1.91
N GLY A 115 -4.72 9.06 -2.00
CA GLY A 115 -3.94 9.05 -3.24
C GLY A 115 -3.91 7.67 -3.90
N THR A 116 -3.85 6.59 -3.12
CA THR A 116 -3.90 5.21 -3.67
C THR A 116 -5.23 4.89 -4.35
N LEU A 117 -6.32 5.52 -3.90
CA LEU A 117 -7.67 5.40 -4.46
C LEU A 117 -7.91 6.38 -5.63
N GLY A 118 -6.97 7.28 -5.91
CA GLY A 118 -7.07 8.28 -6.97
C GLY A 118 -7.54 9.66 -6.54
N TYR A 119 -7.64 9.94 -5.24
CA TYR A 119 -8.04 11.24 -4.71
C TYR A 119 -6.81 12.03 -4.25
N PHE A 120 -6.41 13.04 -5.02
CA PHE A 120 -5.17 13.79 -4.78
C PHE A 120 -5.38 15.23 -4.28
N ALA A 121 -6.61 15.72 -4.30
CA ALA A 121 -6.98 17.02 -3.73
C ALA A 121 -8.09 16.90 -2.67
N PRO A 122 -7.97 16.02 -1.65
CA PRO A 122 -9.00 15.87 -0.63
C PRO A 122 -8.96 17.01 0.40
N THR A 123 -10.15 17.38 0.88
CA THR A 123 -10.31 18.19 2.10
C THR A 123 -10.42 17.25 3.29
N LEU A 124 -9.60 17.48 4.30
CA LEU A 124 -9.49 16.65 5.50
C LEU A 124 -9.59 17.53 6.73
N THR A 125 -10.30 17.03 7.74
CA THR A 125 -10.34 17.64 9.06
C THR A 125 -10.22 16.55 10.11
N LEU A 126 -9.27 16.70 11.02
CA LEU A 126 -9.07 15.80 12.16
C LEU A 126 -9.35 16.58 13.44
N GLU A 127 -10.30 16.09 14.22
CA GLU A 127 -10.71 16.70 15.49
C GLU A 127 -10.48 15.73 16.64
N LEU A 128 -9.98 16.24 17.76
CA LEU A 128 -9.93 15.51 19.01
C LEU A 128 -11.12 15.93 19.89
N ARG A 129 -11.90 14.96 20.34
CA ARG A 129 -13.03 15.16 21.25
C ARG A 129 -12.78 14.38 22.53
N GLU A 130 -12.95 15.03 23.67
CA GLU A 130 -12.95 14.33 24.96
C GLU A 130 -14.29 13.61 25.14
N THR A 131 -14.24 12.32 25.46
CA THR A 131 -15.40 11.43 25.59
C THR A 131 -15.27 10.58 26.87
N PRO A 132 -15.21 11.19 28.07
CA PRO A 132 -14.93 10.49 29.32
C PRO A 132 -15.91 9.33 29.62
N ASP A 133 -17.17 9.46 29.17
CA ASP A 133 -18.22 8.45 29.34
C ASP A 133 -18.39 7.53 28.11
N GLY A 134 -17.54 7.67 27.10
CA GLY A 134 -17.59 6.92 25.84
C GLY A 134 -16.89 5.56 25.89
N ALA A 135 -16.78 4.92 24.72
CA ALA A 135 -16.06 3.65 24.57
C ALA A 135 -14.54 3.78 24.88
N ALA A 136 -14.00 4.98 24.66
CA ALA A 136 -12.66 5.40 24.99
C ALA A 136 -12.75 6.83 25.57
N PRO A 137 -11.78 7.29 26.38
CA PRO A 137 -11.84 8.62 27.00
C PRO A 137 -11.72 9.76 25.99
N ARG A 138 -11.32 9.47 24.74
CA ARG A 138 -11.19 10.42 23.63
C ARG A 138 -11.68 9.81 22.33
N GLU A 139 -12.16 10.65 21.42
CA GLU A 139 -12.51 10.32 20.03
C GLU A 139 -11.67 11.17 19.07
N VAL A 140 -10.99 10.53 18.13
CA VAL A 140 -10.41 11.19 16.96
C VAL A 140 -11.42 11.08 15.82
N ARG A 141 -12.01 12.21 15.43
CA ARG A 141 -12.93 12.29 14.30
C ARG A 141 -12.17 12.71 13.05
N VAL A 142 -12.28 11.92 11.99
CA VAL A 142 -11.67 12.19 10.69
C VAL A 142 -12.78 12.44 9.67
N THR A 143 -12.97 13.70 9.27
CA THR A 143 -13.94 14.08 8.24
C THR A 143 -13.22 14.24 6.90
N VAL A 144 -13.76 13.62 5.85
CA VAL A 144 -13.12 13.53 4.53
C VAL A 144 -14.11 13.88 3.43
N GLU A 145 -13.74 14.88 2.65
CA GLU A 145 -14.32 15.15 1.34
C GLU A 145 -13.27 14.77 0.28
N PRO A 146 -13.46 13.65 -0.45
CA PRO A 146 -12.40 13.11 -1.32
C PRO A 146 -12.02 14.03 -2.50
N GLY A 147 -12.92 14.91 -2.93
CA GLY A 147 -12.74 15.75 -4.12
C GLY A 147 -12.92 14.97 -5.43
N GLU A 148 -12.39 15.53 -6.52
CA GLU A 148 -12.44 14.89 -7.83
C GLU A 148 -11.50 13.69 -7.94
N ILE A 149 -11.97 12.63 -8.61
CA ILE A 149 -11.13 11.46 -8.90
C ILE A 149 -10.18 11.75 -10.05
N THR A 150 -8.90 11.46 -9.87
CA THR A 150 -7.90 11.62 -10.91
C THR A 150 -8.16 10.66 -12.06
N ARG A 151 -8.13 11.18 -13.29
CA ARG A 151 -8.30 10.39 -14.53
C ARG A 151 -7.01 10.30 -15.32
N VAL A 152 -6.79 9.15 -15.93
CA VAL A 152 -5.63 8.95 -16.80
C VAL A 152 -5.80 9.79 -18.06
N LYS A 153 -4.86 10.68 -18.34
CA LYS A 153 -4.80 11.46 -19.59
C LYS A 153 -4.06 10.72 -20.69
N GLN A 154 -2.96 10.05 -20.34
CA GLN A 154 -2.08 9.40 -21.29
C GLN A 154 -1.33 8.23 -20.65
N VAL A 155 -1.02 7.23 -21.46
CA VAL A 155 -0.12 6.12 -21.09
C VAL A 155 0.93 5.94 -22.16
N GLU A 156 2.20 5.92 -21.75
CA GLU A 156 3.35 5.65 -22.59
C GLU A 156 3.98 4.31 -22.18
N ILE A 157 4.11 3.40 -23.15
CA ILE A 157 4.69 2.07 -22.95
C ILE A 157 5.93 1.94 -23.83
N ALA A 158 7.09 1.95 -23.19
CA ALA A 158 8.40 1.77 -23.81
C ALA A 158 8.93 0.35 -23.65
N PHE A 159 9.74 -0.08 -24.61
CA PHE A 159 10.39 -1.38 -24.64
C PHE A 159 11.89 -1.19 -24.82
N ASN A 160 12.70 -1.89 -24.02
CA ASN A 160 14.15 -1.79 -23.96
C ASN A 160 14.80 -3.17 -24.10
N GLY A 161 16.04 -3.22 -24.59
CA GLY A 161 16.73 -4.47 -24.89
C GLY A 161 16.33 -5.06 -26.26
N PRO A 162 16.67 -6.33 -26.55
CA PRO A 162 16.32 -7.01 -27.80
C PRO A 162 14.86 -6.87 -28.24
N ILE A 163 13.91 -6.86 -27.30
CA ILE A 163 12.48 -6.64 -27.62
C ILE A 163 12.21 -5.28 -28.28
N ALA A 164 13.07 -4.27 -28.14
CA ALA A 164 12.82 -2.96 -28.73
C ALA A 164 12.87 -2.99 -30.27
N THR A 165 13.75 -3.82 -30.84
CA THR A 165 14.08 -3.82 -32.28
C THR A 165 13.88 -5.17 -32.98
N ASP A 166 13.74 -6.28 -32.24
CA ASP A 166 13.45 -7.59 -32.84
C ASP A 166 12.10 -7.56 -33.59
N ALA A 167 12.15 -7.77 -34.91
CA ALA A 167 10.97 -7.83 -35.76
C ALA A 167 10.04 -8.99 -35.37
N ALA A 168 10.58 -10.11 -34.90
CA ALA A 168 9.78 -11.26 -34.47
C ALA A 168 9.00 -10.97 -33.17
N ALA A 169 9.41 -9.96 -32.41
CA ALA A 169 8.74 -9.52 -31.18
C ALA A 169 7.66 -8.44 -31.42
N GLU A 170 7.43 -7.99 -32.66
CA GLU A 170 6.43 -6.94 -32.95
C GLU A 170 5.04 -7.34 -32.47
N SER A 171 4.58 -8.54 -32.82
CA SER A 171 3.26 -9.05 -32.37
C SER A 171 3.12 -9.09 -30.85
N GLN A 172 4.22 -9.33 -30.13
CA GLN A 172 4.24 -9.35 -28.67
C GLN A 172 4.16 -7.92 -28.10
N ARG A 173 4.89 -6.96 -28.67
CA ARG A 173 4.77 -5.53 -28.31
C ARG A 173 3.35 -5.01 -28.56
N THR A 174 2.77 -5.34 -29.71
CA THR A 174 1.38 -4.97 -30.03
C THR A 174 0.40 -5.55 -29.01
N ALA A 175 0.55 -6.84 -28.67
CA ALA A 175 -0.32 -7.50 -27.68
C ALA A 175 -0.24 -6.86 -26.29
N VAL A 176 0.96 -6.48 -25.82
CA VAL A 176 1.10 -5.77 -24.55
C VAL A 176 0.37 -4.42 -24.57
N ARG A 177 0.52 -3.65 -25.66
CA ARG A 177 -0.20 -2.36 -25.80
C ARG A 177 -1.71 -2.55 -25.91
N SER A 178 -2.19 -3.54 -26.65
CA SER A 178 -3.62 -3.81 -26.85
C SER A 178 -4.30 -4.37 -25.60
N ASN A 179 -3.58 -5.11 -24.76
CA ASN A 179 -4.11 -5.71 -23.54
C ASN A 179 -3.93 -4.84 -22.28
N TRP A 180 -3.23 -3.72 -22.41
CA TRP A 180 -3.06 -2.77 -21.31
C TRP A 180 -4.42 -2.28 -20.77
N THR A 181 -4.68 -2.46 -19.48
CA THR A 181 -6.03 -2.31 -18.92
C THR A 181 -6.37 -0.89 -18.50
N LEU A 182 -5.38 -0.10 -18.06
CA LEU A 182 -5.60 1.25 -17.54
C LEU A 182 -5.50 2.29 -18.67
N ARG A 183 -6.63 2.58 -19.34
CA ARG A 183 -6.72 3.43 -20.53
C ARG A 183 -6.93 4.92 -20.22
N PRO A 184 -6.61 5.83 -21.16
CA PRO A 184 -7.05 7.23 -21.07
C PRO A 184 -8.55 7.35 -20.78
N GLY A 185 -8.92 8.28 -19.91
CA GLY A 185 -10.29 8.52 -19.41
C GLY A 185 -10.69 7.67 -18.20
N GLN A 186 -10.02 6.54 -17.96
CA GLN A 186 -10.29 5.69 -16.80
C GLN A 186 -9.84 6.37 -15.49
N PRO A 187 -10.53 6.11 -14.36
CA PRO A 187 -10.07 6.55 -13.06
C PRO A 187 -8.70 5.92 -12.74
N PHE A 188 -7.79 6.73 -12.22
CA PHE A 188 -6.53 6.26 -11.71
C PHE A 188 -6.73 5.64 -10.33
N SER A 189 -6.09 4.49 -10.08
CA SER A 189 -5.81 4.00 -8.74
C SER A 189 -4.47 3.26 -8.77
N GLN A 190 -3.81 3.20 -7.62
CA GLN A 190 -2.55 2.48 -7.49
C GLN A 190 -2.71 1.00 -7.86
N GLN A 191 -3.80 0.37 -7.41
CA GLN A 191 -4.12 -1.01 -7.72
C GLN A 191 -4.30 -1.25 -9.23
N ALA A 192 -5.03 -0.37 -9.93
CA ALA A 192 -5.24 -0.50 -11.36
C ALA A 192 -3.92 -0.33 -12.15
N TRP A 193 -3.07 0.61 -11.70
CA TRP A 193 -1.75 0.83 -12.29
C TRP A 193 -0.83 -0.38 -12.09
N ASP A 194 -0.77 -0.92 -10.87
CA ASP A 194 0.03 -2.11 -10.56
C ASP A 194 -0.44 -3.33 -11.36
N ASN A 195 -1.75 -3.56 -11.45
CA ASN A 195 -2.32 -4.64 -12.24
C ASN A 195 -1.97 -4.52 -13.74
N ALA A 196 -2.04 -3.31 -14.31
CA ALA A 196 -1.71 -3.08 -15.71
C ALA A 196 -0.21 -3.33 -15.99
N LYS A 197 0.68 -2.86 -15.11
CA LYS A 197 2.13 -3.13 -15.19
C LYS A 197 2.43 -4.63 -15.15
N SER A 198 1.85 -5.35 -14.19
CA SER A 198 2.02 -6.80 -14.07
C SER A 198 1.46 -7.56 -15.27
N GLY A 199 0.33 -7.10 -15.83
CA GLY A 199 -0.26 -7.67 -17.04
C GLY A 199 0.67 -7.55 -18.26
N GLY A 200 1.23 -6.37 -18.48
CA GLY A 200 2.20 -6.15 -19.56
C GLY A 200 3.47 -6.99 -19.38
N LEU A 201 4.02 -7.04 -18.15
CA LEU A 201 5.20 -7.85 -17.83
C LEU A 201 4.95 -9.33 -18.11
N ARG A 202 3.80 -9.86 -17.68
CA ARG A 202 3.43 -11.26 -17.93
C ARG A 202 3.30 -11.56 -19.43
N GLY A 203 2.82 -10.59 -20.22
CA GLY A 203 2.79 -10.69 -21.67
C GLY A 203 4.18 -10.85 -22.30
N LEU A 204 5.23 -10.35 -21.63
CA LEU A 204 6.62 -10.50 -22.04
C LEU A 204 7.22 -11.84 -21.62
N THR A 205 7.08 -12.17 -20.34
CA THR A 205 7.70 -13.35 -19.73
C THR A 205 7.07 -14.67 -20.15
N ALA A 206 5.82 -14.67 -20.62
CA ALA A 206 5.14 -15.87 -21.10
C ALA A 206 5.64 -16.39 -22.47
N LYS A 207 6.56 -15.68 -23.14
CA LYS A 207 7.05 -16.05 -24.47
C LYS A 207 8.58 -15.91 -24.58
N ARG A 208 9.05 -14.99 -25.43
CA ARG A 208 10.45 -14.87 -25.86
C ARG A 208 11.38 -14.23 -24.82
N PHE A 209 10.84 -13.55 -23.81
CA PHE A 209 11.62 -12.74 -22.88
C PHE A 209 11.35 -13.13 -21.42
N PRO A 210 11.73 -14.35 -20.99
CA PRO A 210 11.44 -14.87 -19.66
C PRO A 210 12.10 -14.07 -18.53
N THR A 211 13.20 -13.38 -18.82
CA THR A 211 13.95 -12.52 -17.88
C THR A 211 13.50 -11.06 -17.93
N ALA A 212 12.40 -10.76 -18.64
CA ALA A 212 11.91 -9.40 -18.75
C ALA A 212 11.58 -8.81 -17.36
N SER A 213 11.79 -7.51 -17.22
CA SER A 213 11.56 -6.76 -15.98
C SER A 213 10.98 -5.37 -16.26
N VAL A 214 10.48 -4.72 -15.21
CA VAL A 214 10.12 -3.31 -15.26
C VAL A 214 11.38 -2.50 -14.99
N ARG A 215 11.80 -1.70 -15.97
CA ARG A 215 12.99 -0.82 -15.87
C ARG A 215 12.66 0.51 -15.22
N GLU A 216 11.54 1.10 -15.62
CA GLU A 216 11.07 2.38 -15.09
C GLU A 216 9.55 2.38 -15.04
N SER A 217 8.99 3.01 -14.01
CA SER A 217 7.54 3.15 -13.82
C SER A 217 7.28 4.49 -13.14
N ARG A 218 6.49 5.35 -13.77
CA ARG A 218 6.14 6.67 -13.24
C ARG A 218 4.65 6.96 -13.44
N ALA A 219 4.03 7.47 -12.40
CA ALA A 219 2.72 8.11 -12.46
C ALA A 219 2.92 9.58 -12.08
N ASP A 220 2.80 10.47 -13.06
CA ASP A 220 2.87 11.91 -12.87
C ASP A 220 1.44 12.43 -12.66
N ILE A 221 1.17 12.92 -11.45
CA ILE A 221 -0.15 13.35 -11.00
C ILE A 221 -0.19 14.87 -10.95
N ASP A 222 -1.17 15.43 -11.65
CA ASP A 222 -1.54 16.83 -11.60
C ASP A 222 -2.84 16.93 -10.79
N ALA A 223 -2.72 17.34 -9.52
CA ALA A 223 -3.83 17.40 -8.58
C ALA A 223 -4.84 18.50 -8.94
N ASP A 224 -4.36 19.64 -9.46
CA ASP A 224 -5.20 20.79 -9.82
C ASP A 224 -6.17 20.46 -10.96
N SER A 225 -5.72 19.64 -11.93
CA SER A 225 -6.55 19.21 -13.05
C SER A 225 -7.08 17.77 -12.94
N ALA A 226 -6.97 17.18 -11.74
CA ALA A 226 -7.36 15.79 -11.44
C ALA A 226 -6.92 14.81 -12.54
N SER A 227 -5.63 14.85 -12.92
CA SER A 227 -5.15 14.07 -14.06
C SER A 227 -3.83 13.34 -13.85
N ALA A 228 -3.69 12.18 -14.50
CA ALA A 228 -2.50 11.34 -14.42
C ALA A 228 -1.88 11.08 -15.80
N ARG A 229 -0.57 11.27 -15.93
CA ARG A 229 0.24 10.79 -17.06
C ARG A 229 1.07 9.60 -16.61
N LEU A 230 0.93 8.48 -17.30
CA LEU A 230 1.52 7.22 -16.90
C LEU A 230 2.63 6.80 -17.87
N GLN A 231 3.76 6.36 -17.34
CA GLN A 231 4.92 5.91 -18.09
C GLN A 231 5.41 4.59 -17.53
N ILE A 232 5.64 3.62 -18.42
CA ILE A 232 6.20 2.31 -18.08
C ILE A 232 7.20 1.91 -19.14
N GLY A 233 8.40 1.52 -18.70
CA GLY A 233 9.44 0.95 -19.54
C GLY A 233 9.68 -0.49 -19.15
N TYR A 234 9.46 -1.41 -20.08
CA TYR A 234 9.86 -2.81 -19.93
C TYR A 234 11.25 -3.01 -20.52
N ASP A 235 12.06 -3.86 -19.89
CA ASP A 235 13.33 -4.34 -20.42
C ASP A 235 13.24 -5.85 -20.61
N SER A 236 13.60 -6.35 -21.79
CA SER A 236 13.57 -7.79 -22.05
C SER A 236 14.66 -8.57 -21.35
N GLY A 237 15.69 -7.90 -20.82
CA GLY A 237 16.92 -8.55 -20.42
C GLY A 237 17.80 -8.93 -21.63
N PRO A 238 18.90 -9.67 -21.39
CA PRO A 238 19.78 -10.14 -22.45
C PRO A 238 19.08 -11.16 -23.38
N ALA A 239 19.56 -11.25 -24.62
CA ALA A 239 19.16 -12.26 -25.60
C ALA A 239 19.82 -13.61 -25.31
#